data_AF-A0A6A7VVC5-F1
#
_entry.id   AF-A0A6A7VVC5-F1
#
_cell.length_a   1.000
_cell.length_b   1.000
_cell.length_c   1.000
_cell.angle_alpha   90.00
_cell.angle_beta   90.00
_cell.angle_gamma   90.00
#
_symmetry.space_group_name_H-M   'P 1'
#
loop_
_entity.id
_entity.type
_entity.pdbx_description
1 polymer ?
#
loop_
_entity_poly.entity_id
_entity_poly.type
_entity_poly.pdbx_seq_one_letter_code
_entity_poly.pdbx_strand_id
1 'polypeptide(L)'
;MKKVAFVLTSAFVGVLSFYGCGTGSNTSQKDSSLYLNDSIQIGDTAINLVGKGWLVPDPEYKDMYNLTDKKLGDVSFEKARAIVKDGLVNSFSYISKSYESKSEFQAFESKLFVSLSREYGKPTKDSSYVEKEEGARHFMRDYVWENKYRTVLVTINRSQWFMFGGDNEYSILAYVDIQDSIIKKKHLEHLFYKKIE
;
A
#
# COMPACT_ATOMS: atom_id res chain seq x y z
N MET A 1 21.90 -36.92 -66.50
CA MET A 1 22.30 -35.82 -65.59
C MET A 1 22.73 -36.43 -64.26
N LYS A 2 23.52 -35.68 -63.47
CA LYS A 2 24.58 -36.08 -62.53
C LYS A 2 24.17 -37.03 -61.37
N LYS A 3 25.09 -37.94 -61.02
CA LYS A 3 25.22 -38.63 -59.71
C LYS A 3 25.77 -37.66 -58.64
N VAL A 4 25.86 -38.14 -57.39
CA VAL A 4 26.57 -37.62 -56.20
C VAL A 4 25.64 -36.88 -55.24
N ALA A 5 25.67 -37.03 -53.92
CA ALA A 5 26.10 -38.06 -52.96
C ALA A 5 25.59 -37.56 -51.59
N PHE A 6 25.46 -38.47 -50.64
CA PHE A 6 25.30 -38.19 -49.21
C PHE A 6 26.34 -37.18 -48.70
N VAL A 7 25.91 -36.21 -47.89
CA VAL A 7 26.75 -35.64 -46.82
C VAL A 7 25.91 -35.56 -45.55
N LEU A 8 26.24 -36.45 -44.62
CA LEU A 8 25.91 -36.39 -43.21
C LEU A 8 26.97 -35.48 -42.57
N THR A 9 26.56 -34.42 -41.89
CA THR A 9 27.40 -33.71 -40.92
C THR A 9 26.67 -33.59 -39.60
N SER A 10 26.88 -34.61 -38.76
CA SER A 10 26.79 -34.50 -37.32
C SER A 10 27.93 -33.61 -36.81
N ALA A 11 27.59 -32.51 -36.13
CA ALA A 11 28.55 -31.79 -35.29
C ALA A 11 27.93 -31.57 -33.91
N PHE A 12 28.57 -32.22 -32.94
CA PHE A 12 28.29 -32.23 -31.51
C PHE A 12 28.85 -30.95 -30.86
N VAL A 13 28.15 -30.47 -29.82
CA VAL A 13 28.63 -29.73 -28.63
C VAL A 13 29.15 -28.30 -28.78
N GLY A 14 28.48 -27.44 -28.01
CA GLY A 14 29.00 -26.20 -27.49
C GLY A 14 28.09 -25.68 -26.37
N VAL A 15 28.03 -26.40 -25.24
CA VAL A 15 27.56 -25.81 -23.98
C VAL A 15 28.52 -24.67 -23.68
N LEU A 16 28.15 -23.45 -24.04
CA LEU A 16 28.84 -22.26 -23.59
C LEU A 16 28.46 -22.03 -22.12
N SER A 17 29.18 -22.75 -21.28
CA SER A 17 29.43 -22.36 -19.90
C SER A 17 30.07 -20.97 -19.93
N PHE A 18 29.26 -19.93 -19.78
CA PHE A 18 29.76 -18.64 -19.33
C PHE A 18 30.19 -18.80 -17.87
N TYR A 19 31.46 -19.16 -17.69
CA TYR A 19 32.23 -18.75 -16.52
C TYR A 19 32.39 -17.23 -16.59
N GLY A 20 31.32 -16.55 -16.17
CA GLY A 20 31.33 -15.14 -15.81
C GLY A 20 31.85 -15.01 -14.38
N CYS A 21 33.06 -14.49 -14.31
CA CYS A 21 33.79 -14.02 -13.14
C CYS A 21 32.89 -13.34 -12.08
N GLY A 22 33.24 -13.54 -10.81
CA GLY A 22 32.44 -13.28 -9.64
C GLY A 22 31.68 -11.94 -9.62
N THR A 23 30.40 -12.02 -9.31
CA THR A 23 29.71 -10.99 -8.53
C THR A 23 29.29 -11.65 -7.25
N GLY A 24 29.82 -11.15 -6.13
CA GLY A 24 29.61 -11.71 -4.81
C GLY A 24 28.14 -11.98 -4.52
N SER A 25 27.91 -12.90 -3.59
CA SER A 25 26.65 -13.00 -2.88
C SER A 25 26.36 -11.66 -2.20
N ASN A 26 25.79 -10.71 -2.94
CA ASN A 26 24.98 -9.68 -2.36
C ASN A 26 23.70 -10.40 -1.93
N THR A 27 23.77 -11.10 -0.79
CA THR A 27 22.70 -10.99 0.19
C THR A 27 22.67 -9.51 0.59
N SER A 28 22.21 -8.64 -0.32
CA SER A 28 21.78 -7.30 -0.01
C SER A 28 20.68 -7.53 1.01
N GLN A 29 21.03 -7.35 2.26
CA GLN A 29 20.12 -7.53 3.37
C GLN A 29 19.03 -6.50 3.14
N LYS A 30 17.88 -6.97 2.62
CA LYS A 30 16.74 -6.14 2.23
C LYS A 30 16.42 -5.22 3.41
N ASP A 31 16.56 -3.92 3.22
CA ASP A 31 16.33 -2.94 4.27
C ASP A 31 14.82 -2.88 4.54
N SER A 32 14.36 -3.74 5.47
CA SER A 32 12.95 -3.87 5.87
C SER A 32 12.31 -2.54 6.28
N SER A 33 13.11 -1.53 6.63
CA SER A 33 12.63 -0.21 7.03
C SER A 33 12.01 0.60 5.88
N LEU A 34 12.29 0.22 4.62
CA LEU A 34 11.79 0.89 3.42
C LEU A 34 10.50 0.28 2.87
N TYR A 35 9.97 -0.74 3.51
CA TYR A 35 8.88 -1.55 2.99
C TYR A 35 7.54 -1.14 3.59
N LEU A 36 6.56 -0.82 2.74
CA LEU A 36 5.21 -0.44 3.14
C LEU A 36 4.39 -1.66 3.61
N ASN A 37 4.68 -2.82 3.05
CA ASN A 37 4.25 -4.14 3.51
C ASN A 37 5.35 -5.16 3.19
N ASP A 38 5.11 -6.47 3.32
CA ASP A 38 6.18 -7.48 3.10
C ASP A 38 6.74 -7.50 1.66
N SER A 39 5.97 -6.97 0.70
CA SER A 39 6.23 -7.13 -0.74
C SER A 39 6.66 -5.85 -1.45
N ILE A 40 6.15 -4.70 -1.06
CA ILE A 40 6.29 -3.44 -1.82
C ILE A 40 7.16 -2.45 -1.05
N GLN A 41 8.18 -1.94 -1.73
CA GLN A 41 9.08 -0.93 -1.19
C GLN A 41 8.58 0.47 -1.55
N ILE A 42 8.80 1.43 -0.66
CA ILE A 42 8.69 2.83 -1.02
C ILE A 42 9.65 3.16 -2.19
N GLY A 43 9.17 3.95 -3.15
CA GLY A 43 9.91 4.32 -4.35
C GLY A 43 9.85 3.29 -5.47
N ASP A 44 9.19 2.14 -5.28
CA ASP A 44 8.91 1.22 -6.39
C ASP A 44 8.03 1.92 -7.43
N THR A 45 8.33 1.72 -8.72
CA THR A 45 7.50 2.29 -9.79
C THR A 45 6.18 1.53 -9.88
N ALA A 46 5.07 2.25 -10.00
CA ALA A 46 3.74 1.68 -10.10
C ALA A 46 3.63 0.71 -11.29
N ILE A 47 4.25 1.04 -12.43
CA ILE A 47 4.28 0.19 -13.63
C ILE A 47 4.97 -1.16 -13.36
N ASN A 48 6.10 -1.16 -12.65
CA ASN A 48 6.77 -2.42 -12.32
C ASN A 48 5.92 -3.27 -11.37
N LEU A 49 5.22 -2.64 -10.43
CA LEU A 49 4.32 -3.33 -9.51
C LEU A 49 3.07 -3.88 -10.21
N VAL A 50 2.56 -3.20 -11.24
CA VAL A 50 1.53 -3.74 -12.15
C VAL A 50 2.05 -4.96 -12.88
N GLY A 51 3.25 -4.90 -13.46
CA GLY A 51 3.88 -6.05 -14.12
C GLY A 51 4.11 -7.25 -13.20
N LYS A 52 4.28 -7.01 -11.89
CA LYS A 52 4.39 -8.04 -10.84
C LYS A 52 3.04 -8.51 -10.27
N GLY A 53 1.92 -7.92 -10.70
CA GLY A 53 0.58 -8.26 -10.22
C GLY A 53 0.21 -7.72 -8.84
N TRP A 54 1.04 -6.84 -8.25
CA TRP A 54 0.76 -6.24 -6.94
C TRP A 54 -0.22 -5.07 -7.01
N LEU A 55 -0.24 -4.39 -8.16
CA LEU A 55 -1.12 -3.27 -8.44
C LEU A 55 -1.95 -3.52 -9.71
N VAL A 56 -3.11 -2.88 -9.78
CA VAL A 56 -3.96 -2.80 -10.97
C VAL A 56 -4.33 -1.33 -11.19
N PRO A 57 -4.17 -0.78 -12.41
CA PRO A 57 -4.62 0.57 -12.72
C PRO A 57 -6.13 0.74 -12.42
N ASP A 58 -6.51 1.87 -11.84
CA ASP A 58 -7.92 2.19 -11.63
C ASP A 58 -8.56 2.56 -12.98
N PRO A 59 -9.68 1.91 -13.37
CA PRO A 59 -10.30 2.16 -14.67
C PRO A 59 -11.00 3.52 -14.75
N GLU A 60 -11.39 4.10 -13.61
CA GLU A 60 -12.14 5.35 -13.53
C GLU A 60 -11.20 6.55 -13.36
N TYR A 61 -10.07 6.36 -12.68
CA TYR A 61 -9.16 7.43 -12.32
C TYR A 61 -7.77 7.22 -12.89
N LYS A 62 -7.43 8.03 -13.89
CA LYS A 62 -6.07 8.07 -14.45
C LYS A 62 -5.05 8.34 -13.33
N ASP A 63 -3.93 7.62 -13.39
CA ASP A 63 -2.82 7.72 -12.44
C ASP A 63 -3.13 7.24 -11.00
N MET A 64 -4.26 6.55 -10.80
CA MET A 64 -4.54 5.80 -9.57
C MET A 64 -4.29 4.30 -9.78
N TYR A 65 -3.75 3.67 -8.74
CA TYR A 65 -3.43 2.24 -8.75
C TYR A 65 -4.05 1.58 -7.53
N ASN A 66 -4.87 0.56 -7.76
CA ASN A 66 -5.46 -0.26 -6.72
C ASN A 66 -4.50 -1.38 -6.32
N LEU A 67 -4.42 -1.68 -5.03
CA LEU A 67 -3.71 -2.86 -4.52
C LEU A 67 -4.54 -4.11 -4.85
N THR A 68 -3.87 -5.15 -5.33
CA THR A 68 -4.50 -6.46 -5.54
C THR A 68 -4.90 -7.09 -4.20
N ASP A 69 -4.07 -6.93 -3.17
CA ASP A 69 -4.42 -7.30 -1.79
C ASP A 69 -5.02 -6.10 -1.06
N LYS A 70 -6.28 -6.23 -0.66
CA LYS A 70 -7.03 -5.20 0.07
C LYS A 70 -6.97 -5.40 1.60
N LYS A 71 -6.07 -6.23 2.10
CA LYS A 71 -5.94 -6.49 3.53
C LYS A 71 -4.96 -5.53 4.20
N LEU A 72 -5.35 -5.04 5.36
CA LEU A 72 -4.46 -4.42 6.33
C LEU A 72 -4.47 -5.30 7.60
N GLY A 73 -3.36 -6.00 7.83
CA GLY A 73 -3.33 -7.13 8.78
C GLY A 73 -4.34 -8.21 8.38
N ASP A 74 -5.21 -8.60 9.31
CA ASP A 74 -6.23 -9.64 9.10
C ASP A 74 -7.59 -9.09 8.62
N VAL A 75 -7.65 -7.82 8.19
CA VAL A 75 -8.89 -7.11 7.86
C VAL A 75 -8.92 -6.69 6.40
N SER A 76 -9.95 -7.14 5.68
CA SER A 76 -10.18 -6.80 4.27
C SER A 76 -11.00 -5.52 4.14
N PHE A 77 -10.52 -4.60 3.29
CA PHE A 77 -11.18 -3.34 2.97
C PHE A 77 -11.91 -3.41 1.62
N GLU A 78 -12.83 -2.48 1.40
CA GLU A 78 -13.60 -2.37 0.14
C GLU A 78 -12.67 -1.92 -1.00
N LYS A 79 -11.86 -0.89 -0.73
CA LYS A 79 -10.84 -0.39 -1.64
C LYS A 79 -9.50 -0.32 -0.93
N ALA A 80 -8.43 -0.56 -1.68
CA ALA A 80 -7.06 -0.37 -1.23
C ALA A 80 -6.26 0.18 -2.41
N ARG A 81 -5.46 1.22 -2.18
CA ARG A 81 -4.81 2.01 -3.23
C ARG A 81 -3.35 2.28 -2.86
N ALA A 82 -2.51 2.30 -3.89
CA ALA A 82 -1.18 2.87 -3.80
C ALA A 82 -1.25 4.37 -4.09
N ILE A 83 -0.68 5.16 -3.17
CA ILE A 83 -0.47 6.58 -3.39
C ILE A 83 0.87 6.72 -4.12
N VAL A 84 0.83 7.45 -5.23
CA VAL A 84 1.97 7.63 -6.11
C VAL A 84 2.31 9.10 -6.27
N LYS A 85 3.60 9.39 -6.41
CA LYS A 85 4.12 10.68 -6.85
C LYS A 85 5.11 10.42 -7.98
N ASP A 86 4.91 11.07 -9.13
CA ASP A 86 5.76 10.89 -10.32
C ASP A 86 5.91 9.41 -10.73
N GLY A 87 4.87 8.61 -10.52
CA GLY A 87 4.84 7.16 -10.80
C GLY A 87 5.53 6.29 -9.76
N LEU A 88 6.07 6.86 -8.67
CA LEU A 88 6.71 6.16 -7.57
C LEU A 88 5.75 6.00 -6.40
N VAL A 89 5.60 4.79 -5.88
CA VAL A 89 4.74 4.52 -4.72
C VAL A 89 5.37 5.12 -3.47
N ASN A 90 4.57 5.87 -2.71
CA ASN A 90 5.02 6.46 -1.44
C ASN A 90 4.30 5.87 -0.21
N SER A 91 3.03 5.50 -0.34
CA SER A 91 2.21 5.04 0.79
C SER A 91 0.98 4.26 0.29
N PHE A 92 0.22 3.67 1.22
CA PHE A 92 -1.04 2.98 0.91
C PHE A 92 -2.22 3.63 1.61
N SER A 93 -3.38 3.60 0.96
CA SER A 93 -4.67 3.93 1.56
C SER A 93 -5.64 2.77 1.47
N TYR A 94 -6.35 2.51 2.55
CA TYR A 94 -7.37 1.47 2.68
C TYR A 94 -8.68 2.13 3.09
N ILE A 95 -9.74 1.87 2.35
CA ILE A 95 -11.03 2.55 2.47
C ILE A 95 -12.08 1.49 2.73
N SER A 96 -12.75 1.58 3.88
CA SER A 96 -13.84 0.67 4.18
C SER A 96 -15.03 0.94 3.26
N LYS A 97 -15.97 0.01 3.20
CA LYS A 97 -17.32 0.36 2.73
C LYS A 97 -17.93 1.39 3.68
N SER A 98 -18.99 2.02 3.24
CA SER A 98 -19.88 2.78 4.09
C SER A 98 -20.80 1.85 4.89
N TYR A 99 -21.04 2.21 6.15
CA TYR A 99 -21.92 1.46 7.05
C TYR A 99 -23.04 2.38 7.54
N GLU A 100 -24.28 1.98 7.36
CA GLU A 100 -25.44 2.61 8.01
C GLU A 100 -25.67 2.00 9.40
N SER A 101 -25.35 0.70 9.55
CA SER A 101 -25.43 -0.01 10.82
C SER A 101 -24.21 0.28 11.71
N LYS A 102 -24.46 0.97 12.83
CA LYS A 102 -23.44 1.24 13.85
C LYS A 102 -22.81 -0.04 14.42
N SER A 103 -23.59 -1.10 14.61
CA SER A 103 -23.07 -2.36 15.17
C SER A 103 -22.13 -3.09 14.20
N GLU A 104 -22.47 -3.11 12.91
CA GLU A 104 -21.57 -3.66 11.88
C GLU A 104 -20.28 -2.86 11.78
N PHE A 105 -20.39 -1.52 11.81
CA PHE A 105 -19.25 -0.63 11.84
C PHE A 105 -18.34 -0.92 13.04
N GLN A 106 -18.90 -0.99 14.25
CA GLN A 106 -18.15 -1.26 15.48
C GLN A 106 -17.49 -2.64 15.48
N ALA A 107 -18.11 -3.64 14.86
CA ALA A 107 -17.50 -4.97 14.70
C ALA A 107 -16.28 -4.91 13.76
N PHE A 108 -16.38 -4.19 12.64
CA PHE A 108 -15.26 -3.96 11.73
C PHE A 108 -14.13 -3.17 12.39
N GLU A 109 -14.46 -2.05 13.03
CA GLU A 109 -13.56 -1.20 13.82
C GLU A 109 -12.80 -2.04 14.85
N SER A 110 -13.51 -2.81 15.67
CA SER A 110 -12.91 -3.64 16.72
C SER A 110 -11.94 -4.66 16.13
N LYS A 111 -12.29 -5.31 15.02
CA LYS A 111 -11.41 -6.28 14.34
C LYS A 111 -10.13 -5.60 13.84
N LEU A 112 -10.25 -4.42 13.23
CA LEU A 112 -9.11 -3.63 12.76
C LEU A 112 -8.19 -3.23 13.92
N PHE A 113 -8.76 -2.70 15.00
CA PHE A 113 -8.00 -2.23 16.15
C PHE A 113 -7.25 -3.39 16.83
N VAL A 114 -7.88 -4.56 16.95
CA VAL A 114 -7.21 -5.76 17.48
C VAL A 114 -6.07 -6.20 16.55
N SER A 115 -6.30 -6.20 15.23
CA SER A 115 -5.27 -6.57 14.25
C SER A 115 -4.07 -5.64 14.31
N LEU A 116 -4.30 -4.32 14.24
CA LEU A 116 -3.25 -3.31 14.35
C LEU A 116 -2.56 -3.38 15.70
N SER A 117 -3.30 -3.60 16.79
CA SER A 117 -2.69 -3.63 18.11
C SER A 117 -1.84 -4.87 18.36
N ARG A 118 -2.08 -5.97 17.64
CA ARG A 118 -1.22 -7.14 17.65
C ARG A 118 0.14 -6.86 17.01
N GLU A 119 0.16 -6.09 15.92
CA GLU A 119 1.37 -5.81 15.14
C GLU A 119 2.14 -4.58 15.66
N TYR A 120 1.43 -3.54 16.09
CA TYR A 120 1.99 -2.23 16.43
C TYR A 120 1.86 -1.85 17.91
N GLY A 121 1.12 -2.61 18.72
CA GLY A 121 0.84 -2.26 20.11
C GLY A 121 -0.31 -1.26 20.25
N LYS A 122 -0.24 -0.30 21.17
CA LYS A 122 -1.34 0.65 21.40
C LYS A 122 -1.21 1.86 20.47
N PRO A 123 -2.31 2.56 20.13
CA PRO A 123 -2.21 3.84 19.44
C PRO A 123 -1.33 4.82 20.23
N THR A 124 -0.43 5.52 19.54
CA THR A 124 0.42 6.57 20.11
C THR A 124 -0.27 7.93 20.13
N LYS A 125 -1.28 8.13 19.26
CA LYS A 125 -2.11 9.34 19.21
C LYS A 125 -3.58 8.97 19.04
N ASP A 126 -4.44 9.79 19.64
CA ASP A 126 -5.92 9.73 19.57
C ASP A 126 -6.43 11.18 19.60
N SER A 127 -7.02 11.63 18.51
CA SER A 127 -7.56 13.00 18.39
C SER A 127 -8.91 12.99 17.70
N SER A 128 -9.81 13.87 18.14
CA SER A 128 -11.14 14.02 17.54
C SER A 128 -11.38 15.45 17.09
N TYR A 129 -12.05 15.61 15.96
CA TYR A 129 -12.43 16.92 15.44
C TYR A 129 -13.75 16.83 14.65
N VAL A 130 -14.33 17.98 14.33
CA VAL A 130 -15.59 18.07 13.59
C VAL A 130 -15.39 18.97 12.39
N GLU A 131 -15.65 18.43 11.21
CA GLU A 131 -15.71 19.20 9.97
C GLU A 131 -17.17 19.49 9.64
N LYS A 132 -17.42 20.72 9.17
CA LYS A 132 -18.76 21.18 8.78
C LYS A 132 -18.72 21.50 7.30
N GLU A 133 -19.61 20.84 6.58
CA GLU A 133 -19.87 21.13 5.17
C GLU A 133 -21.34 21.56 5.01
N GLU A 134 -21.66 22.19 3.89
CA GLU A 134 -23.05 22.57 3.61
C GLU A 134 -23.92 21.30 3.56
N GLY A 135 -24.89 21.20 4.47
CA GLY A 135 -25.78 20.04 4.55
C GLY A 135 -25.23 18.81 5.28
N ALA A 136 -24.01 18.86 5.84
CA ALA A 136 -23.43 17.73 6.57
C ALA A 136 -22.55 18.14 7.78
N ARG A 137 -22.42 17.22 8.74
CA ARG A 137 -21.37 17.27 9.78
C ARG A 137 -20.60 15.96 9.78
N HIS A 138 -19.28 16.05 9.77
CA HIS A 138 -18.38 14.89 9.84
C HIS A 138 -17.70 14.90 11.20
N PHE A 139 -17.93 13.85 11.98
CA PHE A 139 -17.29 13.64 13.27
C PHE A 139 -16.12 12.69 13.04
N MET A 140 -14.92 13.23 13.13
CA MET A 140 -13.68 12.54 12.79
C MET A 140 -12.95 12.15 14.06
N ARG A 141 -12.36 10.95 14.05
CA ARG A 141 -11.44 10.51 15.10
C ARG A 141 -10.26 9.79 14.48
N ASP A 142 -9.08 10.31 14.75
CA ASP A 142 -7.81 9.82 14.24
C ASP A 142 -7.09 9.03 15.31
N TYR A 143 -6.58 7.87 14.91
CA TYR A 143 -5.73 7.01 15.71
C TYR A 143 -4.46 6.74 14.95
N VAL A 144 -3.31 6.85 15.62
CA VAL A 144 -2.01 6.58 15.00
C VAL A 144 -1.35 5.40 15.69
N TRP A 145 -0.97 4.38 14.93
CA TRP A 145 -0.09 3.31 15.37
C TRP A 145 1.29 3.48 14.76
N GLU A 146 2.31 3.30 15.57
CA GLU A 146 3.71 3.49 15.15
C GLU A 146 4.53 2.31 15.63
N ASN A 147 5.38 1.79 14.75
CA ASN A 147 6.46 0.90 15.15
C ASN A 147 7.80 1.49 14.66
N LYS A 148 8.89 0.72 14.79
CA LYS A 148 10.23 1.18 14.39
C LYS A 148 10.32 1.63 12.92
N TYR A 149 9.45 1.12 12.05
CA TYR A 149 9.57 1.28 10.60
C TYR A 149 8.37 1.92 9.92
N ARG A 150 7.18 1.79 10.48
CA ARG A 150 5.93 2.18 9.83
C ARG A 150 5.05 3.02 10.75
N THR A 151 4.18 3.76 10.11
CA THR A 151 3.09 4.52 10.73
C THR A 151 1.79 4.10 10.05
N VAL A 152 0.75 3.87 10.85
CA VAL A 152 -0.61 3.63 10.38
C VAL A 152 -1.52 4.67 11.00
N LEU A 153 -2.04 5.59 10.18
CA LEU A 153 -3.08 6.54 10.58
C LEU A 153 -4.44 5.95 10.21
N VAL A 154 -5.32 5.80 11.18
CA VAL A 154 -6.71 5.37 10.98
C VAL A 154 -7.63 6.52 11.36
N THR A 155 -8.39 6.99 10.39
CA THR A 155 -9.43 8.00 10.57
C THR A 155 -10.79 7.31 10.52
N ILE A 156 -11.53 7.41 11.62
CA ILE A 156 -12.93 7.04 11.70
C ILE A 156 -13.77 8.27 11.39
N ASN A 157 -14.72 8.11 10.47
CA ASN A 157 -15.68 9.16 10.14
C ASN A 157 -17.10 8.69 10.49
N ARG A 158 -17.84 9.55 11.19
CA ARG A 158 -19.31 9.50 11.23
C ARG A 158 -19.84 10.75 10.53
N SER A 159 -20.43 10.57 9.36
CA SER A 159 -21.11 11.62 8.61
C SER A 159 -22.58 11.68 9.03
N GLN A 160 -23.08 12.88 9.30
CA GLN A 160 -24.49 13.15 9.57
C GLN A 160 -25.04 14.09 8.49
N TRP A 161 -26.00 13.62 7.71
CA TRP A 161 -26.57 14.36 6.57
C TRP A 161 -27.90 15.03 6.95
N PHE A 162 -27.96 16.36 6.92
CA PHE A 162 -29.17 17.11 7.32
C PHE A 162 -30.28 17.09 6.28
N MET A 163 -29.93 16.95 5.00
CA MET A 163 -30.90 16.96 3.90
C MET A 163 -31.70 15.66 3.74
N PHE A 164 -31.33 14.58 4.46
CA PHE A 164 -31.95 13.26 4.37
C PHE A 164 -32.45 12.72 5.72
N GLY A 165 -32.92 13.58 6.63
CA GLY A 165 -33.51 13.13 7.89
C GLY A 165 -32.51 12.89 9.03
N GLY A 166 -31.22 13.21 8.84
CA GLY A 166 -30.22 13.19 9.91
C GLY A 166 -29.55 11.82 10.13
N ASP A 167 -29.66 10.91 9.17
CA ASP A 167 -29.05 9.58 9.23
C ASP A 167 -27.53 9.65 9.33
N ASN A 168 -26.97 8.68 10.06
CA ASN A 168 -25.54 8.55 10.25
C ASN A 168 -24.98 7.51 9.29
N GLU A 169 -23.87 7.86 8.67
CA GLU A 169 -23.05 6.94 7.87
C GLU A 169 -21.66 6.87 8.48
N TYR A 170 -21.13 5.66 8.62
CA TYR A 170 -19.84 5.40 9.25
C TYR A 170 -18.86 4.84 8.22
N SER A 171 -17.61 5.28 8.28
CA SER A 171 -16.54 4.76 7.44
C SER A 171 -15.17 4.85 8.13
N ILE A 172 -14.21 4.08 7.62
CA ILE A 172 -12.82 4.08 8.05
C ILE A 172 -11.92 4.32 6.84
N LEU A 173 -10.97 5.21 7.03
CA LEU A 173 -9.85 5.43 6.11
C LEU A 173 -8.56 5.15 6.87
N ALA A 174 -7.76 4.20 6.38
CA ALA A 174 -6.46 3.88 6.95
C ALA A 174 -5.34 4.19 5.96
N TYR A 175 -4.31 4.90 6.42
CA TYR A 175 -3.11 5.23 5.66
C TYR A 175 -1.91 4.51 6.26
N VAL A 176 -1.14 3.82 5.44
CA VAL A 176 0.10 3.15 5.83
C VAL A 176 1.27 3.84 5.15
N ASP A 177 2.22 4.27 5.96
CA ASP A 177 3.45 4.92 5.53
C ASP A 177 4.66 4.33 6.28
N ILE A 178 5.87 4.65 5.83
CA ILE A 178 7.09 4.46 6.63
C ILE A 178 7.25 5.61 7.63
N GLN A 179 8.03 5.38 8.69
CA GLN A 179 8.27 6.39 9.73
C GLN A 179 9.00 7.63 9.18
N ASP A 180 8.56 8.82 9.60
CA ASP A 180 9.19 10.11 9.27
C ASP A 180 10.70 10.13 9.54
N SER A 181 11.13 9.50 10.63
CA SER A 181 12.55 9.40 10.97
C SER A 181 13.37 8.63 9.91
N ILE A 182 12.77 7.65 9.25
CA ILE A 182 13.39 6.90 8.15
C ILE A 182 13.38 7.74 6.90
N ILE A 183 12.26 8.40 6.59
CA ILE A 183 12.15 9.28 5.43
C ILE A 183 13.25 10.35 5.47
N LYS A 184 13.40 11.04 6.62
CA LYS A 184 14.46 12.05 6.84
C LYS A 184 15.86 11.45 6.76
N LYS A 185 16.10 10.31 7.42
CA LYS A 185 17.42 9.64 7.43
C LYS A 185 17.85 9.14 6.05
N LYS A 186 16.91 8.77 5.20
CA LYS A 186 17.14 8.19 3.87
C LYS A 186 16.94 9.19 2.74
N HIS A 187 16.64 10.45 3.05
CA HIS A 187 16.41 11.54 2.10
C HIS A 187 15.28 11.26 1.09
N LEU A 188 14.18 10.66 1.56
CA LEU A 188 13.04 10.21 0.74
C LEU A 188 11.91 11.25 0.66
N GLU A 189 12.10 12.47 1.17
CA GLU A 189 11.09 13.53 1.22
C GLU A 189 10.57 13.89 -0.18
N HIS A 190 11.42 13.74 -1.20
CA HIS A 190 11.07 13.98 -2.58
C HIS A 190 9.94 13.06 -3.09
N LEU A 191 9.66 11.94 -2.43
CA LEU A 191 8.56 11.02 -2.77
C LEU A 191 7.18 11.49 -2.28
N PHE A 192 7.12 12.54 -1.45
CA PHE A 192 5.90 13.01 -0.81
C PHE A 192 5.49 14.40 -1.31
N TYR A 193 4.19 14.70 -1.30
CA TYR A 193 3.66 16.02 -1.68
C TYR A 193 3.78 17.06 -0.54
N LYS A 194 3.82 16.62 0.72
CA LYS A 194 3.95 17.48 1.89
C LYS A 194 5.40 17.48 2.40
N LYS A 195 5.88 18.61 2.90
CA LYS A 195 7.10 18.65 3.70
C LYS A 195 6.84 17.95 5.04
N ILE A 196 7.74 17.05 5.42
CA ILE A 196 7.70 16.38 6.72
C ILE A 196 8.34 17.35 7.72
N GLU A 197 7.54 17.86 8.65
CA GLU A 197 7.98 18.79 9.70
C GLU A 197 8.80 18.06 10.78
#